data_AF-A0A1W9HGW4-F1
#
_entry.id   AF-A0A1W9HGW4-F1
#
_cell.length_a   1.000
_cell.length_b   1.000
_cell.length_c   1.000
_cell.angle_alpha   90.00
_cell.angle_beta   90.00
_cell.angle_gamma   90.00
#
_symmetry.space_group_name_H-M   'P 1'
#
loop_
_entity.id
_entity.type
_entity.pdbx_description
1 polymer ?
#
loop_
_entity_poly.entity_id
_entity_poly.type
_entity_poly.pdbx_seq_one_letter_code
_entity_poly.pdbx_strand_id
1 'polypeptide(L)'
;MEHKTCKKCKQEKPLKEFYKHPGGKYGVHSRCISCLRIYYKQNASEMIRKAMARRELRKEAYLSYRRSWERSSIQNRLRVNLRSRLRHALKGNYKTGSTLELLGCSIVDLKQHLEQKFYSGMTWDNYGQWHIIPLCKFDLTNAENLAKACHYTNLQPLWAKDNMIKRGK
;
A
#
# COMPACT_ATOMS: atom_id res chain seq x y z
N MET A 1 -18.50 -38.88 -6.91
CA MET A 1 -19.07 -38.75 -5.54
C MET A 1 -19.36 -37.27 -5.31
N GLU A 2 -20.63 -36.88 -5.20
CA GLU A 2 -21.06 -35.46 -5.11
C GLU A 2 -21.27 -34.96 -3.67
N HIS A 3 -21.16 -35.86 -2.70
CA HIS A 3 -21.39 -35.61 -1.30
C HIS A 3 -20.17 -36.02 -0.46
N LYS A 4 -20.04 -35.41 0.71
CA LYS A 4 -18.97 -35.68 1.67
C LYS A 4 -19.47 -35.45 3.09
N THR A 5 -19.09 -36.33 4.01
CA THR A 5 -19.35 -36.16 5.43
C THR A 5 -18.43 -35.10 6.04
N CYS A 6 -19.02 -34.10 6.70
CA CYS A 6 -18.27 -33.08 7.43
C CYS A 6 -17.61 -33.69 8.68
N LYS A 7 -16.28 -33.52 8.85
CA LYS A 7 -15.57 -34.04 10.02
C LYS A 7 -16.01 -33.42 11.36
N LYS A 8 -16.66 -32.25 11.36
CA LYS A 8 -17.10 -31.53 12.57
C LYS A 8 -18.54 -31.84 12.98
N CYS A 9 -19.53 -31.59 12.11
CA CYS A 9 -20.94 -31.86 12.43
C CYS A 9 -21.41 -33.29 12.06
N LYS A 10 -20.55 -34.08 11.41
CA LYS A 10 -20.83 -35.48 10.99
C LYS A 10 -21.99 -35.66 10.00
N GLN A 11 -22.56 -34.57 9.48
CA GLN A 11 -23.59 -34.62 8.45
C GLN A 11 -22.98 -34.84 7.06
N GLU A 12 -23.65 -35.64 6.23
CA GLU A 12 -23.39 -35.74 4.80
C GLU A 12 -23.96 -34.52 4.07
N LYS A 13 -23.11 -33.87 3.27
CA LYS A 13 -23.45 -32.62 2.60
C LYS A 13 -22.89 -32.63 1.18
N PRO A 14 -23.53 -31.93 0.23
CA PRO A 14 -22.99 -31.72 -1.11
C PRO A 14 -21.59 -31.07 -1.06
N LEU A 15 -20.71 -31.39 -2.01
CA LEU A 15 -19.35 -30.81 -2.08
C LEU A 15 -19.37 -29.26 -2.16
N LYS A 16 -20.43 -28.66 -2.72
CA LYS A 16 -20.63 -27.19 -2.76
C LYS A 16 -20.77 -26.53 -1.38
N GLU A 17 -21.10 -27.30 -0.34
CA GLU A 17 -21.14 -26.82 1.05
C GLU A 17 -19.77 -26.83 1.74
N PHE A 18 -18.70 -27.06 1.00
CA PHE A 18 -17.32 -27.05 1.48
C PHE A 18 -16.51 -26.04 0.67
N TYR A 19 -15.57 -25.35 1.32
CA TYR A 19 -14.62 -24.52 0.57
C TYR A 19 -13.67 -25.39 -0.25
N LYS A 20 -13.28 -24.91 -1.44
CA LYS A 20 -12.25 -25.54 -2.28
C LYS A 20 -10.93 -25.63 -1.52
N HIS A 21 -10.31 -26.79 -1.56
CA HIS A 21 -9.03 -27.05 -0.92
C HIS A 21 -8.27 -28.11 -1.74
N PRO A 22 -7.26 -27.70 -2.54
CA PRO A 22 -6.59 -28.60 -3.50
C PRO A 22 -6.05 -29.89 -2.87
N GLY A 23 -5.41 -29.82 -1.69
CA GLY A 23 -4.91 -31.00 -0.97
C GLY A 23 -5.97 -31.77 -0.17
N GLY A 24 -7.26 -31.44 -0.32
CA GLY A 24 -8.35 -32.05 0.43
C GLY A 24 -8.98 -33.22 -0.33
N LYS A 25 -9.54 -34.20 0.40
CA LYS A 25 -10.33 -35.28 -0.23
C LYS A 25 -11.45 -34.66 -1.11
N TYR A 26 -11.47 -35.04 -2.38
CA TYR A 26 -12.36 -34.50 -3.43
C TYR A 26 -12.15 -33.01 -3.75
N GLY A 27 -10.96 -32.47 -3.50
CA GLY A 27 -10.64 -31.07 -3.76
C GLY A 27 -11.34 -30.06 -2.84
N VAL A 28 -11.88 -30.54 -1.71
CA VAL A 28 -12.62 -29.69 -0.75
C VAL A 28 -12.16 -29.89 0.69
N HIS A 29 -12.43 -28.88 1.52
CA HIS A 29 -12.09 -28.89 2.93
C HIS A 29 -12.73 -30.07 3.69
N SER A 30 -12.18 -30.43 4.85
CA SER A 30 -12.68 -31.55 5.67
C SER A 30 -13.93 -31.22 6.50
N ARG A 31 -14.22 -29.93 6.65
CA ARG A 31 -15.37 -29.37 7.40
C ARG A 31 -16.21 -28.51 6.46
N CYS A 32 -17.53 -28.56 6.61
CA CYS A 32 -18.44 -27.73 5.84
C CYS A 32 -18.29 -26.24 6.19
N ILE A 33 -18.80 -25.38 5.30
CA ILE A 33 -18.75 -23.92 5.40
C ILE A 33 -19.36 -23.43 6.72
N SER A 34 -20.50 -23.96 7.14
CA SER A 34 -21.18 -23.53 8.37
C SER A 34 -20.33 -23.81 9.63
N CYS A 35 -19.78 -25.02 9.74
CA CYS A 35 -18.88 -25.37 10.85
C CYS A 35 -17.61 -24.50 10.86
N LEU A 36 -17.07 -24.17 9.69
CA LEU A 36 -15.91 -23.28 9.59
C LEU A 36 -16.25 -21.85 10.03
N ARG A 37 -17.40 -21.32 9.60
CA ARG A 37 -17.86 -19.98 10.02
C ARG A 37 -17.98 -19.87 11.54
N ILE A 38 -18.57 -20.88 12.19
CA ILE A 38 -18.67 -20.94 13.66
C ILE A 38 -17.27 -20.97 14.29
N TYR A 39 -16.38 -21.84 13.79
CA TYR A 39 -15.00 -21.94 14.27
C TYR A 39 -14.26 -20.60 14.17
N TYR A 40 -14.30 -19.94 13.02
CA TYR A 40 -13.65 -18.64 12.82
C TYR A 40 -14.25 -17.55 13.72
N LYS A 41 -15.58 -17.51 13.88
CA LYS A 41 -16.24 -16.54 14.76
C LYS A 41 -15.83 -16.73 16.22
N GLN A 42 -15.80 -17.97 16.71
CA GLN A 42 -15.41 -18.30 18.09
C GLN A 42 -13.94 -18.04 18.38
N ASN A 43 -13.07 -18.15 17.38
CA ASN A 43 -11.61 -18.00 17.54
C ASN A 43 -11.09 -16.65 17.02
N ALA A 44 -11.97 -15.71 16.66
CA ALA A 44 -11.58 -14.48 15.99
C ALA A 44 -10.58 -13.66 16.82
N SER A 45 -10.85 -13.47 18.11
CA SER A 45 -9.98 -12.72 19.04
C SER A 45 -8.60 -13.35 19.14
N GLU A 46 -8.53 -14.66 19.33
CA GLU A 46 -7.29 -15.41 19.44
C GLU A 46 -6.50 -15.41 18.13
N MET A 47 -7.18 -15.51 16.98
CA MET A 47 -6.54 -15.41 15.66
C MET A 47 -5.94 -14.02 15.44
N ILE A 48 -6.66 -12.96 15.83
CA ILE A 48 -6.16 -11.58 15.78
C ILE A 48 -4.96 -11.44 16.70
N ARG A 49 -5.02 -11.93 17.94
CA ARG A 49 -3.91 -11.91 18.90
C ARG A 49 -2.65 -12.59 18.35
N LYS A 50 -2.79 -13.81 17.81
CA LYS A 50 -1.68 -14.53 17.17
C LYS A 50 -1.15 -13.80 15.94
N ALA A 51 -2.01 -13.17 15.14
CA ALA A 51 -1.58 -12.36 14.00
C ALA A 51 -0.78 -11.13 14.44
N MET A 52 -1.23 -10.42 15.48
CA MET A 52 -0.51 -9.29 16.07
C MET A 52 0.84 -9.71 16.66
N ALA A 53 0.89 -10.81 17.44
CA ALA A 53 2.13 -11.34 17.98
C ALA A 53 3.14 -11.72 16.88
N ARG A 54 2.69 -12.39 15.81
CA ARG A 54 3.53 -12.70 14.64
C ARG A 54 4.04 -11.43 13.94
N ARG A 55 3.21 -10.39 13.85
CA ARG A 55 3.61 -9.10 13.29
C ARG A 55 4.68 -8.43 14.13
N GLU A 56 4.54 -8.42 15.46
CA GLU A 56 5.51 -7.79 16.36
C GLU A 56 6.85 -8.53 16.33
N LEU A 57 6.84 -9.87 16.38
CA LEU A 57 8.06 -10.69 16.26
C LEU A 57 8.84 -10.43 14.97
N ARG A 58 8.16 -10.08 13.87
CA ARG A 58 8.77 -9.82 12.57
C ARG A 58 8.99 -8.34 12.27
N LYS A 59 8.59 -7.44 13.19
CA LYS A 59 8.58 -6.00 12.96
C LYS A 59 9.96 -5.47 12.64
N GLU A 60 10.96 -5.80 13.45
CA GLU A 60 12.33 -5.31 13.24
C GLU A 60 12.94 -5.84 11.95
N ALA A 61 12.76 -7.12 11.65
CA ALA A 61 13.21 -7.71 10.37
C ALA A 61 12.57 -7.01 9.16
N TYR A 62 11.26 -6.76 9.21
CA TYR A 62 10.54 -6.04 8.17
C TYR A 62 11.01 -4.58 8.04
N LEU A 63 11.18 -3.86 9.15
CA LEU A 63 11.65 -2.47 9.15
C LEU A 63 13.10 -2.36 8.66
N SER A 64 13.96 -3.32 9.01
CA SER A 64 15.33 -3.41 8.52
C SER A 64 15.36 -3.64 7.01
N TYR A 65 14.65 -4.67 6.51
CA TYR A 65 14.51 -4.94 5.08
C TYR A 65 13.98 -3.72 4.33
N ARG A 66 12.92 -3.10 4.84
CA ARG A 66 12.33 -1.90 4.24
C ARG A 66 13.32 -0.73 4.17
N ARG A 67 14.07 -0.45 5.25
CA ARG A 67 15.10 0.59 5.26
C ARG A 67 16.20 0.30 4.25
N SER A 68 16.65 -0.94 4.16
CA SER A 68 17.65 -1.38 3.17
C SER A 68 17.14 -1.18 1.73
N TRP A 69 15.93 -1.66 1.44
CA TRP A 69 15.29 -1.50 0.13
C TRP A 69 15.05 -0.04 -0.25
N GLU A 70 14.66 0.82 0.71
CA GLU A 70 14.52 2.25 0.46
C GLU A 70 15.89 2.91 0.18
N ARG A 71 16.97 2.49 0.86
CA ARG A 71 18.32 3.03 0.65
C ARG A 71 19.00 2.52 -0.63
N SER A 72 18.58 1.37 -1.16
CA SER A 72 19.23 0.77 -2.33
C SER A 72 19.03 1.57 -3.63
N SER A 73 18.04 2.46 -3.68
CA SER A 73 17.75 3.25 -4.88
C SER A 73 16.96 4.51 -4.56
N ILE A 74 17.33 5.61 -5.21
CA ILE A 74 16.59 6.87 -5.10
C ILE A 74 15.15 6.74 -5.60
N GLN A 75 14.92 5.94 -6.64
CA GLN A 75 13.58 5.66 -7.15
C GLN A 75 12.69 4.98 -6.09
N ASN A 76 13.26 4.12 -5.23
CA ASN A 76 12.52 3.52 -4.11
C ASN A 76 12.12 4.57 -3.07
N ARG A 77 13.03 5.49 -2.73
CA ARG A 77 12.73 6.63 -1.84
C ARG A 77 11.63 7.50 -2.42
N LEU A 78 11.68 7.82 -3.72
CA LEU A 78 10.65 8.58 -4.43
C LEU A 78 9.28 7.90 -4.34
N ARG A 79 9.21 6.59 -4.63
CA ARG A 79 7.96 5.80 -4.55
C ARG A 79 7.32 5.88 -3.16
N VAL A 80 8.12 5.68 -2.12
CA VAL A 80 7.64 5.73 -0.72
C VAL A 80 7.19 7.14 -0.35
N ASN A 81 7.97 8.16 -0.70
CA ASN A 81 7.65 9.54 -0.41
C ASN A 81 6.33 9.98 -1.06
N LEU A 82 6.19 9.76 -2.38
CA LEU A 82 4.98 10.13 -3.13
C LEU A 82 3.74 9.44 -2.58
N ARG A 83 3.82 8.13 -2.30
CA ARG A 83 2.72 7.35 -1.73
C ARG A 83 2.35 7.85 -0.34
N SER A 84 3.34 8.09 0.51
CA SER A 84 3.11 8.58 1.87
C SER A 84 2.43 9.94 1.85
N ARG A 85 2.95 10.88 1.06
CA ARG A 85 2.36 12.22 0.97
C ARG A 85 0.94 12.19 0.43
N LEU A 86 0.69 11.43 -0.63
CA LEU A 86 -0.65 11.29 -1.20
C LEU A 86 -1.63 10.72 -0.17
N ARG A 87 -1.23 9.71 0.60
CA ARG A 87 -2.06 9.16 1.68
C ARG A 87 -2.44 10.23 2.72
N HIS A 88 -1.50 11.08 3.12
CA HIS A 88 -1.77 12.16 4.07
C HIS A 88 -2.71 13.21 3.46
N ALA A 89 -2.53 13.54 2.19
CA ALA A 89 -3.35 14.52 1.50
C ALA A 89 -4.81 14.08 1.33
N LEU A 90 -5.05 12.77 1.16
CA LEU A 90 -6.40 12.21 1.01
C LEU A 90 -7.19 12.11 2.33
N LYS A 91 -6.57 12.32 3.50
CA LYS A 91 -7.25 12.34 4.82
C LYS A 91 -8.22 11.17 5.09
N GLY A 92 -7.90 9.97 4.59
CA GLY A 92 -8.75 8.77 4.76
C GLY A 92 -9.66 8.47 3.57
N ASN A 93 -9.73 9.34 2.56
CA ASN A 93 -10.32 9.03 1.27
C ASN A 93 -9.44 8.07 0.45
N TYR A 94 -10.07 7.40 -0.50
CA TYR A 94 -9.43 6.45 -1.39
C TYR A 94 -9.19 7.09 -2.75
N LYS A 95 -7.99 6.86 -3.30
CA LYS A 95 -7.71 7.13 -4.71
C LYS A 95 -8.18 5.96 -5.56
N THR A 96 -8.62 6.26 -6.77
CA THR A 96 -8.68 5.28 -7.84
C THR A 96 -7.29 5.13 -8.46
N GLY A 97 -6.91 3.90 -8.78
CA GLY A 97 -5.64 3.61 -9.45
C GLY A 97 -4.38 3.68 -8.58
N SER A 98 -3.26 3.40 -9.22
CA SER A 98 -1.94 3.41 -8.58
C SER A 98 -1.35 4.82 -8.52
N THR A 99 -0.40 5.04 -7.60
CA THR A 99 0.35 6.31 -7.56
C THR A 99 1.15 6.56 -8.85
N LEU A 100 1.52 5.51 -9.60
CA LEU A 100 2.19 5.65 -10.88
C LEU A 100 1.23 6.06 -12.00
N GLU A 101 0.00 5.54 -12.00
CA GLU A 101 -1.04 5.99 -12.94
C GLU A 101 -1.33 7.49 -12.75
N LEU A 102 -1.48 7.94 -11.50
CA LEU A 102 -1.67 9.36 -11.19
C LEU A 102 -0.46 10.24 -11.52
N LEU A 103 0.74 9.64 -11.60
CA LEU A 103 1.96 10.36 -11.93
C LEU A 103 2.03 10.72 -13.42
N GLY A 104 1.42 9.91 -14.30
CA GLY A 104 1.46 10.10 -15.74
C GLY A 104 2.81 9.80 -16.41
N CYS A 105 3.78 9.26 -15.67
CA CYS A 105 5.07 8.81 -16.21
C CYS A 105 5.68 7.68 -15.37
N SER A 106 6.80 7.10 -15.82
CA SER A 106 7.54 6.14 -15.01
C SER A 106 8.31 6.83 -13.88
N ILE A 107 8.70 6.06 -12.86
CA ILE A 107 9.55 6.61 -11.79
C ILE A 107 10.93 7.08 -12.29
N VAL A 108 11.40 6.49 -13.40
CA VAL A 108 12.68 6.83 -14.02
C VAL A 108 12.55 8.18 -14.71
N ASP A 109 11.48 8.37 -15.47
CA ASP A 109 11.19 9.64 -16.14
C ASP A 109 10.97 10.76 -15.12
N LEU A 110 10.27 10.47 -14.01
CA LEU A 110 10.12 11.44 -12.93
C LEU A 110 11.47 11.86 -12.35
N LYS A 111 12.38 10.91 -12.11
CA LYS A 111 13.72 11.22 -11.60
C LYS A 111 14.42 12.20 -12.55
N GLN A 112 14.45 11.90 -13.85
CA GLN A 112 15.06 12.76 -14.86
C GLN A 112 14.39 14.14 -14.91
N HIS A 113 13.05 14.19 -14.88
CA HIS A 113 12.28 15.42 -14.90
C HIS A 113 12.57 16.34 -13.70
N LEU A 114 12.71 15.76 -12.50
CA LEU A 114 13.03 16.51 -11.29
C LEU A 114 14.48 17.03 -11.32
N GLU A 115 15.40 16.21 -11.80
CA GLU A 115 16.82 16.55 -11.93
C GLU A 115 17.04 17.73 -12.89
N GLN A 116 16.28 17.79 -13.99
CA GLN A 116 16.24 18.94 -14.90
C GLN A 116 15.71 20.23 -14.25
N LYS A 117 15.00 20.14 -13.12
CA LYS A 117 14.43 21.26 -12.39
C LYS A 117 15.23 21.64 -11.14
N PHE A 118 16.40 21.04 -10.91
CA PHE A 118 17.22 21.33 -9.73
C PHE A 118 17.69 22.78 -9.71
N TYR A 119 17.58 23.40 -8.53
CA TYR A 119 18.21 24.69 -8.23
C TYR A 119 19.66 24.48 -7.80
N SER A 120 20.42 25.58 -7.72
CA SER A 120 21.82 25.55 -7.27
C SER A 120 21.96 24.79 -5.94
N GLY A 121 22.89 23.83 -5.91
CA GLY A 121 23.19 22.99 -4.76
C GLY A 121 22.25 21.80 -4.55
N MET A 122 21.21 21.60 -5.36
CA MET A 122 20.36 20.40 -5.26
C MET A 122 21.02 19.20 -5.93
N THR A 123 21.10 18.08 -5.20
CA THR A 123 21.57 16.80 -5.73
C THR A 123 20.71 15.66 -5.19
N TRP A 124 20.83 14.47 -5.76
CA TRP A 124 20.17 13.30 -5.20
C TRP A 124 20.74 12.88 -3.84
N ASP A 125 22.00 13.22 -3.55
CA ASP A 125 22.68 12.90 -2.29
C ASP A 125 22.09 13.70 -1.11
N ASN A 126 21.70 14.96 -1.36
CA ASN A 126 21.03 15.78 -0.35
C ASN A 126 19.49 15.72 -0.42
N TYR A 127 18.92 14.72 -1.12
CA TYR A 127 17.48 14.48 -1.11
C TYR A 127 16.99 14.21 0.33
N GLY A 128 16.04 15.03 0.79
CA GLY A 128 15.65 15.12 2.20
C GLY A 128 15.91 16.52 2.77
N GLN A 129 16.91 17.26 2.27
CA GLN A 129 17.05 18.69 2.49
C GLN A 129 16.14 19.49 1.55
N TRP A 130 15.94 18.99 0.34
CA TRP A 130 14.86 19.37 -0.56
C TRP A 130 13.84 18.24 -0.69
N HIS A 131 12.62 18.60 -1.06
CA HIS A 131 11.47 17.72 -1.18
C HIS A 131 10.72 17.97 -2.48
N ILE A 132 9.87 17.01 -2.86
CA ILE A 132 8.99 17.15 -4.01
C ILE A 132 7.66 17.72 -3.50
N ILE A 133 7.21 18.81 -4.11
CA ILE A 133 5.91 19.39 -3.81
C ILE A 133 4.93 18.94 -4.87
N PRO A 134 3.95 18.12 -4.44
CA PRO A 134 2.63 18.32 -4.99
C PRO A 134 1.63 18.76 -3.93
N LEU A 135 0.56 19.39 -4.40
CA LEU A 135 -0.77 19.40 -3.80
C LEU A 135 -1.20 20.58 -2.90
N CYS A 136 -0.53 21.74 -2.87
CA CYS A 136 -1.08 22.87 -2.09
C CYS A 136 -2.13 23.71 -2.84
N LYS A 137 -2.24 23.58 -4.17
CA LYS A 137 -3.14 24.41 -5.00
C LYS A 137 -4.41 23.71 -5.48
N PHE A 138 -4.59 22.43 -5.18
CA PHE A 138 -5.66 21.62 -5.77
C PHE A 138 -6.62 21.11 -4.70
N ASP A 139 -7.91 21.22 -4.97
CA ASP A 139 -8.93 20.47 -4.25
C ASP A 139 -8.84 18.99 -4.65
N LEU A 140 -8.41 18.15 -3.72
CA LEU A 140 -8.14 16.72 -3.94
C LEU A 140 -9.38 15.83 -3.73
N THR A 141 -10.56 16.43 -3.52
CA THR A 141 -11.80 15.68 -3.29
C THR A 141 -12.32 14.99 -4.55
N ASN A 142 -11.99 15.50 -5.75
CA ASN A 142 -12.32 14.87 -7.01
C ASN A 142 -11.11 14.22 -7.69
N ALA A 143 -11.36 13.13 -8.42
CA ALA A 143 -10.32 12.30 -9.03
C ALA A 143 -9.50 13.00 -10.11
N GLU A 144 -10.12 13.94 -10.85
CA GLU A 144 -9.46 14.66 -11.94
C GLU A 144 -8.42 15.66 -11.41
N ASN A 145 -8.80 16.47 -10.41
CA ASN A 145 -7.88 17.36 -9.72
C ASN A 145 -6.80 16.58 -9.01
N LEU A 146 -7.12 15.42 -8.44
CA LEU A 146 -6.12 14.57 -7.82
C LEU A 146 -5.07 14.10 -8.85
N ALA A 147 -5.51 13.63 -10.02
CA ALA A 147 -4.62 13.22 -11.10
C ALA A 147 -3.77 14.39 -11.59
N LYS A 148 -4.38 15.54 -11.88
CA LYS A 148 -3.66 16.77 -12.25
C LYS A 148 -2.61 17.14 -11.21
N ALA A 149 -3.00 17.16 -9.93
CA ALA A 149 -2.12 17.55 -8.84
C ALA A 149 -0.96 16.57 -8.61
N CYS A 150 -1.13 15.29 -8.95
CA CYS A 150 -0.11 14.25 -8.86
C CYS A 150 0.74 14.08 -10.12
N HIS A 151 0.30 14.61 -11.26
CA HIS A 151 0.97 14.48 -12.55
C HIS A 151 2.38 15.05 -12.52
N TYR A 152 3.36 14.37 -13.13
CA TYR A 152 4.78 14.69 -13.01
C TYR A 152 5.13 16.13 -13.42
N THR A 153 4.42 16.69 -14.41
CA THR A 153 4.62 18.07 -14.87
C THR A 153 4.29 19.12 -13.81
N ASN A 154 3.45 18.77 -12.83
CA ASN A 154 3.09 19.62 -11.69
C ASN A 154 3.98 19.38 -10.47
N LEU A 155 4.97 18.49 -10.58
CA LEU A 155 5.94 18.20 -9.53
C LEU A 155 7.19 19.05 -9.72
N GLN A 156 7.69 19.60 -8.63
CA GLN A 156 8.95 20.34 -8.63
C GLN A 156 9.76 20.06 -7.37
N PRO A 157 11.11 20.07 -7.47
CA PRO A 157 11.98 20.08 -6.31
C PRO A 157 11.90 21.44 -5.62
N LEU A 158 11.86 21.45 -4.29
CA LEU A 158 11.97 22.68 -3.51
C LEU A 158 12.69 22.41 -2.20
N TRP A 159 13.55 23.33 -1.77
CA TRP A 159 14.16 23.24 -0.44
C TRP A 159 13.08 23.19 0.64
N ALA A 160 13.33 22.41 1.70
CA ALA A 160 12.39 22.27 2.80
C ALA A 160 12.01 23.62 3.41
N LYS A 161 12.99 24.51 3.58
CA LYS A 161 12.80 25.89 4.05
C LYS A 161 11.82 26.69 3.18
N ASP A 162 11.96 26.63 1.86
CA ASP A 162 11.14 27.40 0.93
C ASP A 162 9.71 26.82 0.84
N ASN A 163 9.57 25.50 1.03
CA ASN A 163 8.27 24.84 1.11
C ASN A 163 7.47 25.26 2.36
N MET A 164 8.15 25.48 3.50
CA MET A 164 7.50 25.99 4.71
C MET A 164 6.97 27.42 4.49
N ILE A 165 7.74 28.28 3.83
CA ILE A 165 7.32 29.65 3.50
C ILE A 165 6.12 29.62 2.53
N LYS A 166 6.12 28.74 1.52
CA LYS A 166 5.01 28.63 0.54
C LYS A 166 3.72 28.05 1.12
N ARG A 167 3.75 27.36 2.26
CA ARG A 167 2.54 26.82 2.92
C ARG A 167 1.76 27.85 3.74
N GLY A 168 2.39 28.99 4.07
CA GLY A 168 1.76 30.10 4.78
C GLY A 168 1.14 31.17 3.87
N LYS A 169 0.96 30.88 2.57
CA LYS A 169 0.33 31.76 1.58
C LYS A 169 -0.77 31.02 0.82
#